data_AF-A0A0S4QHD3-F1
#
_entry.id   AF-A0A0S4QHD3-F1
#
_cell.length_a   1.000
_cell.length_b   1.000
_cell.length_c   1.000
_cell.angle_alpha   90.00
_cell.angle_beta   90.00
_cell.angle_gamma   90.00
#
_symmetry.space_group_name_H-M   'P 1'
#
loop_
_entity.id
_entity.type
_entity.pdbx_description
1 polymer ?
#
loop_
_entity_poly.entity_id
_entity_poly.type
_entity_poly.pdbx_seq_one_letter_code
_entity_poly.pdbx_strand_id
1 'polypeptide(L)'
;MTAKRADFDGDGRAEIPVVSPWGLGILEYSGGTLTAPAMQPNGTRFGGWLLNTADNRFDALGDLDGDGRDEILVSSPWGVGVLEQAGSTFGCPMLAPNGTRFGGWLLNTADNRFGPVGDFDGDGRDEILVTSPWGIGILKL
;
A
#
# COMPACT_ATOMS: atom_id res chain seq x y z
N MET A 1 -16.29 15.30 0.85
CA MET A 1 -15.05 14.50 0.81
C MET A 1 -15.38 13.18 1.48
N THR A 2 -15.70 12.16 0.70
CA THR A 2 -15.95 10.82 1.24
C THR A 2 -14.58 10.19 1.41
N ALA A 3 -14.20 9.80 2.64
CA ALA A 3 -12.98 9.02 2.83
C ALA A 3 -13.16 7.71 2.04
N LYS A 4 -12.26 7.44 1.08
CA LYS A 4 -12.20 6.13 0.43
C LYS A 4 -11.99 5.10 1.55
N ARG A 5 -12.87 4.11 1.60
CA ARG A 5 -12.79 2.97 2.52
C ARG A 5 -11.88 1.95 1.85
N ALA A 6 -11.00 1.31 2.60
CA ALA A 6 -10.14 0.27 2.05
C ALA A 6 -10.94 -1.02 1.91
N ASP A 7 -10.96 -1.63 0.72
CA ASP A 7 -11.58 -2.92 0.42
C ASP A 7 -10.51 -3.92 -0.06
N PHE A 8 -9.88 -4.67 0.86
CA PHE A 8 -8.71 -5.49 0.51
C PHE A 8 -9.07 -6.86 -0.10
N ASP A 9 -10.31 -7.32 0.07
CA ASP A 9 -10.75 -8.62 -0.42
C ASP A 9 -11.79 -8.54 -1.56
N GLY A 10 -12.28 -7.34 -1.87
CA GLY A 10 -13.16 -7.05 -3.01
C GLY A 10 -14.61 -7.39 -2.73
N ASP A 11 -15.02 -7.56 -1.47
CA ASP A 11 -16.39 -7.91 -1.11
C ASP A 11 -17.32 -6.68 -0.98
N GLY A 12 -16.77 -5.47 -1.15
CA GLY A 12 -17.48 -4.19 -1.06
C GLY A 12 -17.64 -3.66 0.36
N ARG A 13 -17.03 -4.32 1.37
CA ARG A 13 -16.96 -3.83 2.75
C ARG A 13 -15.68 -3.07 2.96
N ALA A 14 -15.55 -2.57 4.19
CA ALA A 14 -14.42 -1.75 4.58
C ALA A 14 -13.63 -2.50 5.61
N GLU A 15 -12.36 -2.69 5.32
CA GLU A 15 -11.39 -3.26 6.22
C GLU A 15 -10.44 -2.18 6.73
N ILE A 16 -9.73 -2.54 7.79
CA ILE A 16 -8.87 -1.64 8.54
C ILE A 16 -7.47 -2.26 8.57
N PRO A 17 -6.47 -1.66 7.89
CA PRO A 17 -5.10 -2.10 8.07
C PRO A 17 -4.64 -1.67 9.47
N VAL A 18 -4.00 -2.59 10.18
CA VAL A 18 -3.46 -2.38 11.52
C VAL A 18 -1.98 -2.68 11.54
N VAL A 19 -1.22 -1.76 12.12
CA VAL A 19 0.24 -1.86 12.23
C VAL A 19 0.60 -1.77 13.71
N SER A 20 1.51 -2.63 14.15
CA SER A 20 2.03 -2.63 15.51
C SER A 20 3.51 -2.98 15.52
N PRO A 21 4.21 -2.83 16.67
CA PRO A 21 5.58 -3.35 16.81
C PRO A 21 5.70 -4.87 16.58
N TRP A 22 4.59 -5.62 16.61
CA TRP A 22 4.59 -7.04 16.29
C TRP A 22 4.55 -7.30 14.77
N GLY A 23 3.83 -6.50 13.99
CA GLY A 23 3.65 -6.71 12.56
C GLY A 23 2.46 -5.97 11.94
N LEU A 24 1.96 -6.49 10.83
CA LEU A 24 0.88 -5.94 10.00
C LEU A 24 -0.32 -6.89 10.01
N GLY A 25 -1.52 -6.33 9.98
CA GLY A 25 -2.75 -7.09 9.76
C GLY A 25 -3.83 -6.28 9.06
N ILE A 26 -4.87 -6.99 8.63
CA ILE A 26 -6.13 -6.43 8.14
C ILE A 26 -7.21 -6.89 9.12
N LEU A 27 -8.02 -5.96 9.61
CA LEU A 27 -9.21 -6.25 10.40
C LEU A 27 -10.46 -5.99 9.56
N GLU A 28 -11.41 -6.91 9.64
CA GLU A 28 -12.70 -6.81 8.97
C GLU A 28 -13.81 -6.79 10.03
N TYR A 29 -14.80 -5.90 9.89
CA TYR A 29 -15.99 -5.92 10.73
C TYR A 29 -17.13 -6.65 10.02
N SER A 30 -17.44 -7.85 10.48
CA SER A 30 -18.41 -8.74 9.85
C SER A 30 -19.29 -9.42 10.89
N GLY A 31 -20.60 -9.40 10.67
CA GLY A 31 -21.56 -10.10 11.54
C GLY A 31 -21.55 -9.67 13.01
N GLY A 32 -21.19 -8.41 13.30
CA GLY A 32 -21.14 -7.91 14.68
C GLY A 32 -19.80 -8.13 15.40
N THR A 33 -18.81 -8.71 14.73
CA THR A 33 -17.49 -9.05 15.30
C THR A 33 -16.36 -8.49 14.45
N LEU A 34 -15.21 -8.20 15.06
CA LEU A 34 -13.97 -7.93 14.34
C LEU A 34 -13.21 -9.24 14.11
N THR A 35 -12.98 -9.58 12.86
CA THR A 35 -12.12 -10.68 12.41
C THR A 35 -10.78 -10.12 11.93
N ALA A 36 -9.77 -10.99 11.81
CA ALA A 36 -8.45 -10.63 11.33
C ALA A 36 -8.07 -11.58 10.18
N PRO A 37 -8.60 -11.36 8.95
CA PRO A 37 -8.40 -12.27 7.83
C PRO A 37 -6.93 -12.47 7.46
N ALA A 38 -6.08 -11.45 7.63
CA ALA A 38 -4.64 -11.53 7.43
C ALA A 38 -3.88 -10.88 8.60
N MET A 39 -2.89 -11.59 9.14
CA MET A 39 -1.99 -11.09 10.18
C MET A 39 -0.62 -11.74 10.08
N GLN A 40 0.43 -10.92 10.00
CA GLN A 40 1.79 -11.40 9.79
C GLN A 40 2.78 -10.65 10.68
N PRO A 41 3.69 -11.36 11.39
CA PRO A 41 4.70 -10.75 12.22
C PRO A 41 5.83 -10.11 11.40
N ASN A 42 6.58 -9.22 12.04
CA ASN A 42 7.88 -8.76 11.54
C ASN A 42 8.79 -9.95 11.21
N GLY A 43 9.55 -9.82 10.11
CA GLY A 43 10.42 -10.87 9.58
C GLY A 43 9.74 -11.79 8.55
N THR A 44 8.41 -11.73 8.40
CA THR A 44 7.71 -12.41 7.30
C THR A 44 8.07 -11.76 5.96
N ARG A 45 8.21 -12.59 4.91
CA ARG A 45 8.41 -12.14 3.53
C ARG A 45 7.10 -12.17 2.75
N PHE A 46 6.77 -11.07 2.09
CA PHE A 46 5.67 -10.94 1.13
C PHE A 46 6.28 -10.85 -0.26
N GLY A 47 6.41 -12.00 -0.93
CA GLY A 47 7.25 -12.09 -2.13
C GLY A 47 8.68 -11.59 -1.86
N GLY A 48 9.07 -10.50 -2.52
CA GLY A 48 10.37 -9.87 -2.34
C GLY A 48 10.48 -8.94 -1.12
N TRP A 49 9.36 -8.44 -0.59
CA TRP A 49 9.34 -7.50 0.53
C TRP A 49 9.55 -8.21 1.87
N LEU A 50 10.39 -7.66 2.74
CA LEU A 50 10.58 -8.14 4.11
C LEU A 50 9.87 -7.18 5.07
N LEU A 51 8.85 -7.67 5.75
CA LEU A 51 8.10 -6.86 6.71
C LEU A 51 8.98 -6.49 7.91
N ASN A 52 9.12 -5.18 8.14
CA ASN A 52 9.76 -4.64 9.33
C ASN A 52 9.08 -3.32 9.75
N THR A 53 8.13 -3.38 10.67
CA THR A 53 7.38 -2.19 11.13
C THR A 53 8.24 -1.15 11.86
N ALA A 54 9.52 -1.43 12.14
CA ALA A 54 10.45 -0.45 12.70
C ALA A 54 10.94 0.57 11.65
N ASP A 55 11.01 0.21 10.36
CA ASP A 55 11.48 1.07 9.29
C ASP A 55 10.55 1.14 8.07
N ASN A 56 9.50 0.31 8.04
CA ASN A 56 8.45 0.37 7.04
C ASN A 56 7.45 1.48 7.40
N ARG A 57 7.07 2.28 6.41
CA ARG A 57 5.95 3.23 6.47
C ARG A 57 4.86 2.74 5.54
N PHE A 58 3.62 2.72 6.01
CA PHE A 58 2.44 2.35 5.24
C PHE A 58 1.77 3.65 4.81
N ASP A 59 2.11 4.10 3.60
CA ASP A 59 1.95 5.50 3.19
C ASP A 59 0.57 5.80 2.61
N ALA A 60 -0.02 4.87 1.85
CA ALA A 60 -1.31 5.08 1.21
C ALA A 60 -2.03 3.75 0.89
N LEU A 61 -3.33 3.85 0.60
CA LEU A 61 -4.23 2.74 0.27
C LEU A 61 -5.02 3.08 -0.99
N GLY A 62 -5.23 2.10 -1.87
CA GLY A 62 -6.08 2.23 -3.05
C GLY A 62 -5.89 1.07 -4.03
N ASP A 63 -6.86 0.86 -4.92
CA ASP A 63 -6.83 -0.08 -6.06
C ASP A 63 -5.82 0.36 -7.12
N LEU A 64 -4.55 0.06 -6.86
CA LEU A 64 -3.41 0.54 -7.65
C LEU A 64 -3.22 -0.28 -8.92
N ASP A 65 -3.63 -1.55 -8.93
CA ASP A 65 -3.50 -2.43 -10.09
C ASP A 65 -4.77 -2.57 -10.93
N GLY A 66 -5.90 -2.07 -10.44
CA GLY A 66 -7.19 -2.01 -11.12
C GLY A 66 -7.99 -3.30 -11.07
N ASP A 67 -7.75 -4.16 -10.07
CA ASP A 67 -8.46 -5.43 -9.91
C ASP A 67 -9.74 -5.32 -9.07
N GLY A 68 -10.01 -4.14 -8.49
CA GLY A 68 -11.17 -3.86 -7.65
C GLY A 68 -10.94 -4.11 -6.17
N ARG A 69 -9.74 -4.49 -5.76
CA ARG A 69 -9.28 -4.57 -4.37
C ARG A 69 -8.29 -3.45 -4.12
N ASP A 70 -8.24 -2.93 -2.90
CA ASP A 70 -7.27 -1.91 -2.54
C ASP A 70 -5.94 -2.56 -2.11
N GLU A 71 -4.81 -1.98 -2.50
CA GLU A 71 -3.48 -2.34 -2.05
C GLU A 71 -2.95 -1.35 -1.01
N ILE A 72 -1.83 -1.72 -0.36
CA ILE A 72 -1.07 -0.88 0.56
C ILE A 72 0.25 -0.47 -0.09
N LEU A 73 0.45 0.83 -0.32
CA LEU A 73 1.77 1.36 -0.63
C LEU A 73 2.62 1.38 0.64
N VAL A 74 3.73 0.66 0.62
CA VAL A 74 4.71 0.62 1.70
C VAL A 74 6.04 1.21 1.24
N SER A 75 6.69 2.03 2.07
CA SER A 75 8.06 2.50 1.85
C SER A 75 9.00 2.10 2.99
N SER A 76 10.29 1.99 2.68
CA SER A 76 11.36 1.75 3.64
C SER A 76 12.62 2.50 3.20
N PRO A 77 13.71 2.49 3.98
CA PRO A 77 15.00 3.02 3.53
C PRO A 77 15.55 2.36 2.26
N TRP A 78 15.10 1.14 1.92
CA TRP A 78 15.50 0.44 0.70
C TRP A 78 14.75 0.95 -0.53
N GLY A 79 13.46 1.26 -0.43
CA GLY A 79 12.61 1.60 -1.57
C GLY A 79 11.12 1.50 -1.24
N VAL A 80 10.30 1.22 -2.26
CA VAL A 80 8.84 1.06 -2.13
C VAL A 80 8.39 -0.33 -2.54
N GLY A 81 7.24 -0.74 -2.03
CA GLY A 81 6.49 -1.91 -2.48
C GLY A 81 4.99 -1.62 -2.46
N VAL A 82 4.25 -2.39 -3.24
CA VAL A 82 2.79 -2.45 -3.19
C VAL A 82 2.44 -3.80 -2.59
N LEU A 83 1.68 -3.82 -1.49
CA LEU A 83 1.24 -5.03 -0.82
C LEU A 83 -0.24 -5.26 -1.07
N GLU A 84 -0.60 -6.48 -1.45
CA GLU A 84 -2.00 -6.91 -1.63
C GLU A 84 -2.35 -7.97 -0.58
N GLN A 85 -3.63 -8.11 -0.22
CA GLN A 85 -4.06 -9.25 0.58
C GLN A 85 -4.05 -10.53 -0.26
N ALA A 86 -3.40 -11.58 0.26
CA ALA A 86 -3.28 -12.88 -0.38
C ALA A 86 -3.69 -13.99 0.61
N GLY A 87 -5.00 -14.25 0.70
CA GLY A 87 -5.56 -15.17 1.71
C GLY A 87 -5.31 -14.65 3.12
N SER A 88 -4.59 -15.43 3.93
CA SER A 88 -4.21 -15.06 5.32
C SER A 88 -2.84 -14.39 5.46
N THR A 89 -2.23 -14.01 4.33
CA THR A 89 -0.95 -13.29 4.25
C THR A 89 -1.06 -12.14 3.26
N PHE A 90 0.08 -11.55 2.90
CA PHE A 90 0.20 -10.50 1.90
C PHE A 90 1.08 -10.94 0.74
N GLY A 91 0.73 -10.48 -0.45
CA GLY A 91 1.57 -10.49 -1.64
C GLY A 91 2.37 -9.19 -1.77
N CYS A 92 3.29 -9.15 -2.73
CA CYS A 92 3.97 -7.91 -3.11
C CYS A 92 4.17 -7.91 -4.64
N PRO A 93 3.13 -7.55 -5.40
CA PRO A 93 3.16 -7.58 -6.88
C PRO A 93 4.16 -6.59 -7.47
N MET A 94 4.45 -5.48 -6.77
CA MET A 94 5.42 -4.48 -7.21
C MET A 94 6.38 -4.12 -6.08
N LEU A 95 7.66 -4.00 -6.42
CA LEU A 95 8.70 -3.46 -5.56
C LEU A 95 9.78 -2.76 -6.39
N ALA A 96 10.33 -1.68 -5.84
CA ALA A 96 11.41 -0.93 -6.48
C ALA A 96 12.36 -0.33 -5.45
N PRO A 97 13.69 -0.52 -5.61
CA PRO A 97 14.68 0.15 -4.77
C PRO A 97 14.76 1.64 -5.09
N ASN A 98 15.24 2.42 -4.12
CA ASN A 98 15.69 3.80 -4.34
C ASN A 98 16.64 3.89 -5.54
N GLY A 99 16.50 4.95 -6.34
CA GLY A 99 17.21 5.13 -7.61
C GLY A 99 16.50 4.55 -8.83
N THR A 100 15.40 3.80 -8.65
CA THR A 100 14.52 3.38 -9.75
C THR A 100 13.86 4.61 -10.40
N ARG A 101 13.73 4.59 -11.73
CA ARG A 101 13.02 5.62 -12.48
C ARG A 101 11.61 5.15 -12.87
N PHE A 102 10.61 5.93 -12.52
CA PHE A 102 9.24 5.82 -13.03
C PHE A 102 9.01 6.93 -14.04
N GLY A 103 9.29 6.63 -15.31
CA GLY A 103 9.37 7.66 -16.35
C GLY A 103 10.38 8.75 -15.98
N GLY A 104 9.90 9.97 -15.79
CA GLY A 104 10.71 11.12 -15.38
C GLY A 104 11.01 11.19 -13.87
N TRP A 105 10.30 10.42 -13.04
CA TRP A 105 10.45 10.47 -11.58
C TRP A 105 11.57 9.57 -11.09
N LEU A 106 12.51 10.12 -10.30
CA LEU A 106 13.56 9.33 -9.64
C LEU A 106 13.14 9.05 -8.20
N LEU A 107 12.92 7.76 -7.88
CA LEU A 107 12.51 7.33 -6.56
C LEU A 107 13.59 7.59 -5.51
N ASN A 108 13.23 8.29 -4.45
CA ASN A 108 14.05 8.44 -3.24
C ASN A 108 13.16 8.54 -1.98
N THR A 109 12.96 7.44 -1.26
CA THR A 109 12.09 7.40 -0.08
C THR A 109 12.56 8.29 1.08
N ALA A 110 13.79 8.77 1.05
CA ALA A 110 14.31 9.73 2.03
C ALA A 110 13.65 11.12 1.92
N ASP A 111 13.25 11.55 0.72
CA ASP A 111 12.66 12.87 0.49
C ASP A 111 11.31 12.83 -0.26
N ASN A 112 10.92 11.67 -0.79
CA ASN A 112 9.63 11.46 -1.42
C ASN A 112 8.56 11.29 -0.33
N ARG A 113 7.39 11.92 -0.55
CA ARG A 113 6.16 11.69 0.20
C ARG A 113 5.09 11.19 -0.75
N PHE A 114 4.42 10.13 -0.36
CA PHE A 114 3.39 9.49 -1.14
C PHE A 114 2.01 9.80 -0.55
N GLY A 115 1.02 9.93 -1.41
CA GLY A 115 -0.34 10.25 -1.04
C GLY A 115 -0.70 11.73 -1.24
N PRO A 116 -2.00 12.06 -1.39
CA PRO A 116 -3.14 11.13 -1.44
C PRO A 116 -3.13 10.23 -2.68
N VAL A 117 -3.97 9.20 -2.65
CA VAL A 117 -4.21 8.23 -3.72
C VAL A 117 -5.64 8.42 -4.24
N GLY A 118 -5.84 8.18 -5.54
CA GLY A 118 -7.16 8.16 -6.18
C GLY A 118 -7.07 8.11 -7.70
N ASP A 119 -8.17 7.72 -8.33
CA ASP A 119 -8.35 7.76 -9.79
C ASP A 119 -8.37 9.21 -10.30
N PHE A 120 -7.20 9.72 -10.69
CA PHE A 120 -7.02 11.10 -11.15
C PHE A 120 -7.22 11.23 -12.66
N ASP A 121 -7.05 10.15 -13.43
CA ASP A 121 -7.21 10.15 -14.88
C ASP A 121 -8.56 9.60 -15.38
N GLY A 122 -9.35 8.97 -14.51
CA GLY A 122 -10.71 8.52 -14.75
C GLY A 122 -10.82 7.14 -15.39
N ASP A 123 -9.78 6.30 -15.33
CA ASP A 123 -9.79 4.96 -15.92
C ASP A 123 -10.18 3.83 -14.96
N GLY A 124 -10.46 4.17 -13.71
CA GLY A 124 -10.86 3.23 -12.67
C GLY A 124 -9.72 2.57 -11.91
N ARG A 125 -8.47 2.95 -12.16
CA ARG A 125 -7.32 2.61 -11.31
C ARG A 125 -6.93 3.81 -10.47
N ASP A 126 -6.50 3.58 -9.25
CA ASP A 126 -6.00 4.65 -8.41
C ASP A 126 -4.54 4.98 -8.73
N GLU A 127 -4.23 6.27 -8.80
CA GLU A 127 -2.85 6.76 -8.88
C GLU A 127 -2.37 7.35 -7.56
N ILE A 128 -1.05 7.37 -7.40
CA ILE A 128 -0.37 7.92 -6.23
C ILE A 128 0.16 9.32 -6.55
N LEU A 129 -0.28 10.32 -5.79
CA LEU A 129 0.43 11.60 -5.75
C LEU A 129 1.77 11.39 -5.05
N VAL A 130 2.86 11.84 -5.68
CA VAL A 130 4.19 11.88 -5.07
C VAL A 130 4.72 13.30 -5.07
N THR A 131 5.32 13.71 -3.94
CA THR A 131 5.99 15.01 -3.79
C THR A 131 7.43 14.82 -3.33
N SER A 132 8.31 15.72 -3.74
CA SER A 132 9.72 15.77 -3.36
C SER A 132 10.20 17.24 -3.42
N PRO A 133 11.33 17.63 -2.80
CA PRO A 133 11.83 18.99 -2.91
C PRO A 133 12.03 19.51 -4.34
N TRP A 134 12.17 18.61 -5.33
CA TRP A 134 12.35 18.98 -6.73
C TRP A 134 11.06 18.96 -7.56
N GLY A 135 9.93 18.47 -7.05
CA GLY A 135 8.69 18.43 -7.83
C GLY A 135 7.52 17.67 -7.24
N ILE A 136 6.47 17.56 -8.06
CA ILE A 136 5.24 16.81 -7.82
C ILE A 136 4.95 15.93 -9.04
N GLY A 137 4.44 14.73 -8.82
CA GLY A 137 4.13 13.77 -9.87
C GLY A 137 2.95 12.88 -9.51
N ILE A 138 2.40 12.22 -10.53
CA ILE A 138 1.38 11.19 -10.40
C ILE A 138 2.00 9.88 -10.89
N LEU A 139 1.97 8.85 -10.05
CA LEU A 139 2.50 7.53 -10.37
C LEU A 139 1.34 6.54 -10.50
N LYS A 140 1.43 5.67 -11.50
CA LYS A 140 0.44 4.64 -11.82
C LYS A 140 1.17 3.31 -12.05
N LEU A 141 0.55 2.20 -11.68
CA LEU A 141 1.08 0.85 -11.85
C LEU A 141 0.85 0.31 -13.27
#